data_AF-R6NG05-F1
#
_entry.id   AF-R6NG05-F1
#
_cell.length_a   1.000
_cell.length_b   1.000
_cell.length_c   1.000
_cell.angle_alpha   90.00
_cell.angle_beta   90.00
_cell.angle_gamma   90.00
#
_symmetry.space_group_name_H-M   'P 1'
#
loop_
_entity.id
_entity.type
_entity.pdbx_description
1 polymer ?
#
loop_
_entity_poly.entity_id
_entity_poly.type
_entity_poly.pdbx_seq_one_letter_code
_entity_poly.pdbx_strand_id
1 'polypeptide(L)'
;MKIKYFERVTKEAYLADIMELLSLCDQEFIPPLSARSSTIQSNLGPQGGKREGPVAYFENIQHQPAFLAVDDGRVVGFMSLKKNYVCEEIPPSHSPNVYVTTVIVHPHYRRHGITNGFYHHLFKKFGWGNVFTRTWSTNLSHIRILSSLKFYEHCRLEDDRGPGIDTIYYYHGPVAKKSRQVMKQYRLTGNFLFLLLLVVLTAAFVTAWSLTDGGVLHELSIAFATSLIASALCLLSDTLLKYKESQNDEYINNLKSFGIENLRFHKDELLELLIPKCRNEIWITGYRLIMTGKKSFRRALCQACAETKGLRVRVLAVPPWSRTYQLVYGTEDVSDNYIKIFSDLCSCAENYGTNLEIRFTEKPIFNDTYKIDDRFITGPYLHCSDKNNGRITAKDFFSLDINDPQKELYGLIYKDYMTVWEESRARLNNARFLSRVQARGTSDLTAEEKCELLIRCCETIGGKEKQPERDASLAAAD
;
A
#
# COMPACT_ATOMS: atom_id res chain seq x y z
N MET A 1 -6.77 -15.98 -33.35
CA MET A 1 -6.65 -14.58 -32.90
C MET A 1 -5.20 -14.06 -32.81
N LYS A 2 -4.92 -12.88 -33.39
CA LYS A 2 -3.61 -12.18 -33.32
C LYS A 2 -3.81 -10.69 -32.98
N ILE A 3 -2.99 -10.13 -32.09
CA ILE A 3 -2.99 -8.70 -31.78
C ILE A 3 -1.91 -8.00 -32.61
N LYS A 4 -2.26 -6.92 -33.31
CA LYS A 4 -1.35 -6.16 -34.17
C LYS A 4 -1.43 -4.66 -33.88
N TYR A 5 -0.28 -3.98 -33.93
CA TYR A 5 -0.20 -2.53 -33.79
C TYR A 5 -0.27 -1.85 -35.16
N PHE A 6 -1.02 -0.75 -35.23
CA PHE A 6 -1.12 0.12 -36.38
C PHE A 6 -0.84 1.55 -35.93
N GLU A 7 0.08 2.24 -36.61
CA GLU A 7 0.28 3.68 -36.39
C GLU A 7 -0.95 4.48 -36.86
N ARG A 8 -1.60 3.98 -37.91
CA ARG A 8 -2.90 4.42 -38.41
C ARG A 8 -3.60 3.22 -39.08
N VAL A 9 -4.90 3.06 -38.85
CA VAL A 9 -5.69 2.01 -39.50
C VAL A 9 -6.18 2.52 -40.85
N THR A 10 -5.77 1.89 -41.95
CA THR A 10 -6.13 2.31 -43.32
C THR A 10 -6.97 1.28 -44.07
N LYS A 11 -7.03 0.03 -43.61
CA LYS A 11 -7.81 -1.03 -44.26
C LYS A 11 -9.30 -0.79 -43.99
N GLU A 12 -10.08 -0.55 -45.05
CA GLU A 12 -11.52 -0.24 -44.96
C GLU A 12 -12.31 -1.30 -44.20
N ALA A 13 -12.03 -2.60 -44.44
CA ALA A 13 -12.69 -3.68 -43.70
C ALA A 13 -12.48 -3.57 -42.17
N TYR A 14 -11.28 -3.19 -41.72
CA TYR A 14 -11.01 -3.01 -40.27
C TYR A 14 -11.67 -1.76 -39.73
N LEU A 15 -11.75 -0.70 -40.53
CA LEU A 15 -12.45 0.52 -40.17
C LEU A 15 -13.96 0.25 -40.00
N ALA A 16 -14.56 -0.53 -40.88
CA ALA A 16 -15.94 -0.98 -40.78
C ALA A 16 -16.16 -1.82 -39.50
N ASP A 17 -15.30 -2.81 -39.24
CA ASP A 17 -15.39 -3.62 -38.01
C ASP A 17 -15.25 -2.76 -36.73
N ILE A 18 -14.36 -1.76 -36.72
CA ILE A 18 -14.22 -0.84 -35.58
C ILE A 18 -15.49 -0.01 -35.39
N MET A 19 -16.10 0.49 -36.47
CA MET A 19 -17.36 1.23 -36.40
C MET A 19 -18.51 0.36 -35.87
N GLU A 20 -18.55 -0.91 -36.29
CA GLU A 20 -19.50 -1.90 -35.77
C GLU A 20 -19.29 -2.11 -34.26
N LEU A 21 -18.05 -2.31 -33.81
CA LEU A 21 -17.72 -2.48 -32.39
C LEU A 21 -18.09 -1.25 -31.54
N LEU A 22 -17.83 -0.05 -32.05
CA LEU A 22 -18.22 1.22 -31.41
C LEU A 22 -19.75 1.31 -31.27
N SER A 23 -20.48 0.95 -32.33
CA SER A 23 -21.95 1.00 -32.34
C SER A 23 -22.54 -0.05 -31.39
N LEU A 24 -21.97 -1.27 -31.39
CA LEU A 24 -22.40 -2.37 -30.53
C LEU A 24 -22.20 -2.07 -29.05
N CYS A 25 -21.10 -1.41 -28.69
CA CYS A 25 -20.75 -1.12 -27.30
C CYS A 25 -21.14 0.30 -26.86
N ASP A 26 -21.89 1.04 -27.67
CA ASP A 26 -22.18 2.46 -27.46
C ASP A 26 -22.68 2.78 -26.04
N GLN A 27 -23.71 2.05 -25.62
CA GLN A 27 -24.40 2.24 -24.35
C GLN A 27 -23.66 1.61 -23.15
N GLU A 28 -22.55 0.91 -23.38
CA GLU A 28 -21.72 0.40 -22.28
C GLU A 28 -20.83 1.49 -21.68
N PHE A 29 -20.64 2.60 -22.39
CA PHE A 29 -19.85 3.73 -21.93
C PHE A 29 -20.71 4.74 -21.19
N ILE A 30 -20.14 5.39 -20.18
CA ILE A 30 -20.79 6.50 -19.46
C ILE A 30 -19.97 7.77 -19.66
N PRO A 31 -20.50 8.82 -20.31
CA PRO A 31 -21.70 8.79 -21.15
C PRO A 31 -21.52 7.90 -22.40
N PRO A 32 -22.60 7.52 -23.11
CA PRO A 32 -22.53 6.71 -24.33
C PRO A 32 -21.58 7.30 -25.37
N LEU A 33 -21.00 6.46 -26.23
CA LEU A 33 -20.04 6.90 -27.26
C LEU A 33 -20.67 7.88 -28.27
N SER A 34 -21.94 7.72 -28.58
CA SER A 34 -22.76 8.57 -29.44
C SER A 34 -22.98 9.97 -28.87
N ALA A 35 -22.93 10.11 -27.54
CA ALA A 35 -23.00 11.40 -26.86
C ALA A 35 -21.64 12.13 -26.81
N ARG A 36 -20.56 11.52 -27.32
CA ARG A 36 -19.20 12.07 -27.27
C ARG A 36 -18.79 12.65 -28.62
N SER A 37 -18.32 13.88 -28.61
CA SER A 37 -17.71 14.54 -29.78
C SER A 37 -16.19 14.34 -29.85
N SER A 38 -15.56 13.82 -28.80
CA SER A 38 -14.10 13.69 -28.68
C SER A 38 -13.70 12.51 -27.79
N THR A 39 -12.49 11.99 -28.03
CA THR A 39 -11.83 11.00 -27.15
C THR A 39 -11.19 11.64 -25.91
N ILE A 40 -11.20 12.98 -25.81
CA ILE A 40 -10.67 13.80 -24.73
C ILE A 40 -11.79 14.70 -24.19
N GLN A 41 -12.00 14.71 -22.87
CA GLN A 41 -13.03 15.51 -22.20
C GLN A 41 -12.62 16.98 -22.19
N SER A 42 -13.21 17.79 -23.04
CA SER A 42 -13.26 19.23 -22.77
C SER A 42 -14.59 19.87 -23.17
N ASN A 43 -15.66 19.10 -23.35
CA ASN A 43 -17.04 19.60 -23.40
C ASN A 43 -18.04 18.46 -23.16
N LEU A 44 -18.26 18.10 -21.89
CA LEU A 44 -19.46 17.37 -21.47
C LEU A 44 -20.57 18.37 -21.13
N GLY A 45 -20.97 19.16 -22.13
CA GLY A 45 -22.16 20.01 -22.06
C GLY A 45 -23.35 19.34 -22.74
N PRO A 46 -24.60 19.71 -22.43
CA PRO A 46 -25.82 19.13 -23.04
C PRO A 46 -26.02 19.46 -24.54
N GLN A 47 -25.00 19.96 -25.23
CA GLN A 47 -25.11 20.50 -26.60
C GLN A 47 -24.23 19.75 -27.61
N GLY A 48 -24.22 18.41 -27.54
CA GLY A 48 -23.76 17.57 -28.65
C GLY A 48 -24.90 17.40 -29.66
N GLY A 49 -24.82 18.08 -30.80
CA GLY A 49 -25.80 17.92 -31.89
C GLY A 49 -25.99 16.44 -32.28
N LYS A 50 -27.25 16.02 -32.41
CA LYS A 50 -27.67 14.67 -32.81
C LYS A 50 -27.04 14.28 -34.16
N ARG A 51 -25.89 13.60 -34.13
CA ARG A 51 -25.46 12.72 -35.23
C ARG A 51 -25.86 11.29 -34.86
N GLU A 52 -26.31 10.50 -35.83
CA GLU A 52 -26.68 9.10 -35.59
C GLU A 52 -25.43 8.27 -35.25
N GLY A 53 -25.45 7.61 -34.09
CA GLY A 53 -24.39 6.69 -33.67
C GLY A 53 -23.05 7.33 -33.32
N PRO A 54 -22.00 6.53 -33.08
CA PRO A 54 -20.69 7.01 -32.62
C PRO A 54 -19.80 7.59 -33.74
N VAL A 55 -20.39 8.16 -34.81
CA VAL A 55 -19.67 8.60 -36.02
C VAL A 55 -18.59 9.64 -35.71
N ALA A 56 -18.91 10.67 -34.91
CA ALA A 56 -17.94 11.71 -34.53
C ALA A 56 -16.78 11.13 -33.68
N TYR A 57 -17.10 10.15 -32.82
CA TYR A 57 -16.09 9.45 -32.04
C TYR A 57 -15.18 8.59 -32.92
N PHE A 58 -15.77 7.89 -33.90
CA PHE A 58 -15.06 7.07 -34.88
C PHE A 58 -14.08 7.89 -35.72
N GLU A 59 -14.49 9.04 -36.26
CA GLU A 59 -13.60 9.97 -37.00
C GLU A 59 -12.33 10.28 -36.19
N ASN A 60 -12.46 10.48 -34.88
CA ASN A 60 -11.30 10.75 -34.02
C ASN A 60 -10.40 9.52 -33.81
N ILE A 61 -10.97 8.31 -33.77
CA ILE A 61 -10.25 7.04 -33.61
C ILE A 61 -9.45 6.69 -34.87
N GLN A 62 -9.97 6.98 -36.06
CA GLN A 62 -9.30 6.69 -37.34
C GLN A 62 -7.92 7.31 -37.49
N HIS A 63 -7.68 8.42 -36.79
CA HIS A 63 -6.41 9.14 -36.81
C HIS A 63 -5.46 8.77 -35.67
N GLN A 64 -5.86 7.85 -34.78
CA GLN A 64 -5.06 7.42 -33.65
C GLN A 64 -4.32 6.11 -33.95
N PRO A 65 -3.12 5.93 -33.38
CA PRO A 65 -2.53 4.60 -33.28
C PRO A 65 -3.43 3.65 -32.49
N ALA A 66 -3.46 2.39 -32.91
CA ALA A 66 -4.30 1.38 -32.29
C ALA A 66 -3.67 -0.02 -32.31
N PHE A 67 -3.99 -0.81 -31.29
CA PHE A 67 -3.84 -2.26 -31.32
C PHE A 67 -5.17 -2.89 -31.73
N LEU A 68 -5.16 -3.79 -32.71
CA LEU A 68 -6.33 -4.53 -33.16
C LEU A 68 -6.18 -6.01 -32.83
N ALA A 69 -7.20 -6.62 -32.24
CA ALA A 69 -7.32 -8.07 -32.11
C ALA A 69 -8.08 -8.58 -33.33
N VAL A 70 -7.38 -9.35 -34.18
CA VAL A 70 -7.94 -9.89 -35.42
C VAL A 70 -8.13 -11.38 -35.28
N ASP A 71 -9.35 -11.85 -35.55
CA ASP A 71 -9.71 -13.26 -35.60
C ASP A 71 -10.38 -13.56 -36.93
N ASP A 72 -9.87 -14.56 -37.65
CA ASP A 72 -10.28 -14.91 -39.02
C ASP A 72 -10.48 -13.72 -39.99
N GLY A 73 -9.57 -12.75 -39.93
CA GLY A 73 -9.61 -11.56 -40.79
C GLY A 73 -10.56 -10.45 -40.34
N ARG A 74 -11.33 -10.64 -39.26
CA ARG A 74 -12.25 -9.66 -38.66
C ARG A 74 -11.66 -9.04 -37.39
N VAL A 75 -11.89 -7.76 -37.14
CA VAL A 75 -11.52 -7.10 -35.89
C VAL A 75 -12.54 -7.43 -34.80
N VAL A 76 -12.11 -8.16 -33.77
CA VAL A 76 -12.96 -8.58 -32.63
C VAL A 76 -12.71 -7.75 -31.38
N GLY A 77 -11.77 -6.81 -31.44
CA GLY A 77 -11.51 -5.82 -30.40
C GLY A 77 -10.42 -4.84 -30.81
N PHE A 78 -10.36 -3.70 -30.16
CA PHE A 78 -9.30 -2.72 -30.37
C PHE A 78 -8.95 -1.94 -29.08
N MET A 79 -7.74 -1.39 -29.05
CA MET A 79 -7.25 -0.43 -28.08
C MET A 79 -6.63 0.75 -28.82
N SER A 80 -7.24 1.93 -28.73
CA SER A 80 -6.71 3.17 -29.31
C SER A 80 -5.90 3.97 -28.29
N LEU A 81 -4.94 4.75 -28.75
CA LEU A 81 -4.06 5.52 -27.86
C LEU A 81 -3.60 6.85 -28.48
N LYS A 82 -3.13 7.76 -27.61
CA LYS A 82 -2.43 8.99 -27.95
C LYS A 82 -1.05 9.00 -27.31
N LYS A 83 -0.04 9.49 -28.03
CA LYS A 83 1.33 9.62 -27.53
C LYS A 83 1.54 11.05 -27.00
N ASN A 84 2.27 11.17 -25.89
CA ASN A 84 2.59 12.44 -25.23
C ASN A 84 1.36 13.31 -24.98
N TYR A 85 0.29 12.68 -24.50
CA TYR A 85 -0.94 13.38 -24.20
C TYR A 85 -0.78 14.20 -22.92
N VAL A 86 -1.29 15.42 -22.93
CA VAL A 86 -1.22 16.36 -21.81
C VAL A 86 -2.61 16.92 -21.56
N CYS A 87 -3.02 16.92 -20.30
CA CYS A 87 -4.21 17.62 -19.79
C CYS A 87 -3.95 18.08 -18.35
N GLU A 88 -4.94 18.68 -17.71
CA GLU A 88 -4.84 19.14 -16.32
C GLU A 88 -4.45 18.00 -15.37
N GLU A 89 -5.04 16.82 -15.58
CA GLU A 89 -4.81 15.62 -14.79
C GLU A 89 -3.57 14.84 -15.20
N ILE A 90 -2.99 15.13 -16.36
CA ILE A 90 -1.77 14.46 -16.87
C ILE A 90 -0.79 15.57 -17.28
N PRO A 91 -0.05 16.15 -16.32
CA PRO A 91 0.82 17.28 -16.59
C PRO A 91 2.02 16.90 -17.48
N PRO A 92 2.66 17.88 -18.15
CA PRO A 92 3.82 17.65 -19.02
C PRO A 92 4.99 16.91 -18.34
N SER A 93 5.10 16.99 -17.01
CA SER A 93 6.10 16.29 -16.21
C SER A 93 6.05 14.76 -16.36
N HIS A 94 4.90 14.21 -16.75
CA HIS A 94 4.76 12.78 -17.04
C HIS A 94 5.13 12.41 -18.49
N SER A 95 5.69 13.32 -19.27
CA SER A 95 6.21 12.99 -20.60
C SER A 95 7.57 12.28 -20.54
N PRO A 96 7.83 11.28 -21.40
CA PRO A 96 6.93 10.82 -22.45
C PRO A 96 5.88 9.84 -21.91
N ASN A 97 4.67 9.93 -22.45
CA ASN A 97 3.56 9.07 -22.05
C ASN A 97 2.78 8.48 -23.24
N VAL A 98 2.00 7.45 -22.94
CA VAL A 98 0.98 6.87 -23.81
C VAL A 98 -0.33 6.87 -23.05
N TYR A 99 -1.31 7.60 -23.57
CA TYR A 99 -2.66 7.65 -23.03
C TYR A 99 -3.56 6.72 -23.83
N VAL A 100 -4.05 5.65 -23.21
CA VAL A 100 -5.05 4.76 -23.78
C VAL A 100 -6.39 5.48 -23.76
N THR A 101 -6.93 5.76 -24.95
CA THR A 101 -8.18 6.53 -25.11
C THR A 101 -9.41 5.63 -25.04
N THR A 102 -9.34 4.44 -25.63
CA THR A 102 -10.48 3.52 -25.75
C THR A 102 -10.00 2.09 -25.77
N VAL A 103 -10.74 1.19 -25.11
CA VAL A 103 -10.58 -0.25 -25.25
C VAL A 103 -11.95 -0.88 -25.41
N ILE A 104 -12.16 -1.63 -26.50
CA ILE A 104 -13.39 -2.36 -26.77
C ILE A 104 -13.06 -3.78 -27.20
N VAL A 105 -13.83 -4.73 -26.69
CA VAL A 105 -13.78 -6.13 -27.10
C VAL A 105 -15.20 -6.58 -27.35
N HIS A 106 -15.43 -7.21 -28.50
CA HIS A 106 -16.72 -7.76 -28.88
C HIS A 106 -17.30 -8.64 -27.75
N PRO A 107 -18.58 -8.51 -27.37
CA PRO A 107 -19.19 -9.24 -26.25
C PRO A 107 -18.89 -10.74 -26.22
N HIS A 108 -19.05 -11.45 -27.35
CA HIS A 108 -18.75 -12.89 -27.46
C HIS A 108 -17.27 -13.26 -27.24
N TYR A 109 -16.35 -12.31 -27.38
CA TYR A 109 -14.91 -12.51 -27.23
C TYR A 109 -14.40 -12.02 -25.87
N ARG A 110 -15.26 -11.49 -24.98
CA ARG A 110 -14.88 -11.08 -23.63
C ARG A 110 -14.46 -12.29 -22.78
N ARG A 111 -13.68 -12.04 -21.73
CA ARG A 111 -13.09 -13.08 -20.84
C ARG A 111 -12.08 -14.04 -21.51
N HIS A 112 -11.72 -13.81 -22.77
CA HIS A 112 -10.65 -14.55 -23.46
C HIS A 112 -9.27 -13.88 -23.34
N GLY A 113 -9.09 -12.98 -22.36
CA GLY A 113 -7.80 -12.31 -22.11
C GLY A 113 -7.39 -11.24 -23.13
N ILE A 114 -8.27 -10.84 -24.06
CA ILE A 114 -7.94 -9.88 -25.14
C ILE A 114 -7.46 -8.53 -24.58
N THR A 115 -8.16 -7.97 -23.60
CA THR A 115 -7.77 -6.69 -22.97
C THR A 115 -6.40 -6.78 -22.31
N ASN A 116 -6.11 -7.87 -21.58
CA ASN A 116 -4.77 -8.12 -21.02
C ASN A 116 -3.73 -8.25 -22.13
N GLY A 117 -4.09 -8.93 -23.22
CA GLY A 117 -3.27 -9.02 -24.42
C GLY A 117 -2.93 -7.66 -25.00
N PHE A 118 -3.88 -6.73 -25.08
CA PHE A 118 -3.61 -5.37 -25.55
C PHE A 118 -2.61 -4.64 -24.66
N TYR A 119 -2.83 -4.64 -23.34
CA TYR A 119 -1.89 -3.99 -22.41
C TYR A 119 -0.51 -4.63 -22.46
N HIS A 120 -0.40 -5.96 -22.57
CA HIS A 120 0.90 -6.63 -22.71
C HIS A 120 1.64 -6.20 -23.99
N HIS A 121 0.93 -6.10 -25.12
CA HIS A 121 1.52 -5.59 -26.37
C HIS A 121 1.89 -4.10 -26.27
N LEU A 122 1.06 -3.31 -25.58
CA LEU A 122 1.32 -1.91 -25.29
C LEU A 122 2.59 -1.77 -24.46
N PHE A 123 2.75 -2.51 -23.37
CA PHE A 123 3.97 -2.50 -22.55
C PHE A 123 5.19 -3.00 -23.31
N LYS A 124 5.06 -4.01 -24.16
CA LYS A 124 6.17 -4.48 -25.00
C LYS A 124 6.66 -3.41 -25.96
N LYS A 125 5.74 -2.61 -26.53
CA LYS A 125 6.06 -1.58 -27.52
C LYS A 125 6.45 -0.23 -26.88
N PHE A 126 5.81 0.11 -25.78
CA PHE A 126 5.88 1.42 -25.13
C PHE A 126 6.35 1.35 -23.67
N GLY A 127 6.94 0.25 -23.22
CA GLY A 127 7.39 0.05 -21.82
C GLY A 127 8.50 0.99 -21.34
N TRP A 128 8.93 1.92 -22.21
CA TRP A 128 9.79 3.05 -21.89
C TRP A 128 9.02 4.30 -21.42
N GLY A 129 7.72 4.40 -21.67
CA GLY A 129 6.91 5.58 -21.33
C GLY A 129 5.96 5.32 -20.17
N ASN A 130 5.46 6.40 -19.60
CA ASN A 130 4.34 6.35 -18.65
C ASN A 130 3.06 5.95 -19.39
N VAL A 131 2.25 5.05 -18.84
CA VAL A 131 0.98 4.65 -19.46
C VAL A 131 -0.16 5.19 -18.62
N PHE A 132 -1.06 5.92 -19.26
CA PHE A 132 -2.27 6.45 -18.63
C PHE A 132 -3.51 5.88 -19.31
N THR A 133 -4.58 5.77 -18.54
CA THR A 133 -5.93 5.47 -19.03
C THR A 133 -6.91 6.04 -18.03
N ARG A 134 -8.17 6.18 -18.41
CA ARG A 134 -9.23 6.51 -17.44
C ARG A 134 -10.44 5.62 -17.63
N THR A 135 -11.19 5.43 -16.55
CA THR A 135 -12.47 4.73 -16.57
C THR A 135 -13.44 5.39 -15.59
N TRP A 136 -14.70 4.99 -15.60
CA TRP A 136 -15.69 5.44 -14.63
C TRP A 136 -15.68 4.52 -13.40
N SER A 137 -16.03 5.07 -12.24
CA SER A 137 -15.94 4.38 -10.94
C SER A 137 -16.70 3.05 -10.87
N THR A 138 -17.80 2.90 -11.61
CA THR A 138 -18.61 1.67 -11.64
C THR A 138 -18.15 0.62 -12.67
N ASN A 139 -17.07 0.87 -13.44
CA ASN A 139 -16.51 -0.11 -14.38
C ASN A 139 -15.61 -1.14 -13.68
N LEU A 140 -16.20 -1.96 -12.81
CA LEU A 140 -15.48 -2.94 -11.98
C LEU A 140 -14.66 -3.93 -12.82
N SER A 141 -15.12 -4.26 -14.03
CA SER A 141 -14.43 -5.18 -14.93
C SER A 141 -13.10 -4.62 -15.42
N HIS A 142 -13.08 -3.36 -15.88
CA HIS A 142 -11.84 -2.72 -16.32
C HIS A 142 -10.93 -2.41 -15.14
N ILE A 143 -11.48 -1.95 -14.01
CA ILE A 143 -10.72 -1.66 -12.77
C ILE A 143 -9.96 -2.90 -12.29
N ARG A 144 -10.58 -4.09 -12.28
CA ARG A 144 -9.90 -5.35 -11.92
C ARG A 144 -8.75 -5.68 -12.85
N ILE A 145 -8.91 -5.45 -14.16
CA ILE A 145 -7.84 -5.64 -15.13
C ILE A 145 -6.69 -4.68 -14.85
N LEU A 146 -6.98 -3.39 -14.67
CA LEU A 146 -5.98 -2.37 -14.37
C LEU A 146 -5.20 -2.69 -13.08
N SER A 147 -5.91 -3.09 -12.02
CA SER A 147 -5.30 -3.55 -10.77
C SER A 147 -4.38 -4.75 -10.97
N SER A 148 -4.82 -5.78 -11.70
CA SER A 148 -3.98 -6.96 -12.00
C SER A 148 -2.72 -6.63 -12.80
N LEU A 149 -2.77 -5.55 -13.58
CA LEU A 149 -1.66 -5.04 -14.38
C LEU A 149 -0.84 -3.98 -13.64
N LYS A 150 -1.07 -3.75 -12.34
CA LYS A 150 -0.35 -2.76 -11.52
C LYS A 150 -0.50 -1.31 -12.00
N PHE A 151 -1.66 -0.96 -12.55
CA PHE A 151 -2.05 0.44 -12.66
C PHE A 151 -2.50 0.97 -11.29
N TYR A 152 -2.16 2.22 -11.01
CA TYR A 152 -2.50 2.91 -9.78
C TYR A 152 -3.41 4.09 -10.09
N GLU A 153 -4.34 4.38 -9.19
CA GLU A 153 -5.14 5.60 -9.28
C GLU A 153 -4.22 6.82 -9.18
N HIS A 154 -4.24 7.67 -10.21
CA HIS A 154 -3.46 8.89 -10.30
C HIS A 154 -4.22 10.08 -9.72
N CYS A 155 -5.48 10.21 -10.10
CA CYS A 155 -6.41 11.22 -9.61
C CYS A 155 -7.84 10.80 -9.93
N ARG A 156 -8.79 11.45 -9.26
CA ARG A 156 -10.22 11.19 -9.36
C ARG A 156 -10.96 12.51 -9.49
N LEU A 157 -11.90 12.55 -10.43
CA LEU A 157 -12.84 13.65 -10.61
C LEU A 157 -14.21 13.16 -10.12
N GLU A 158 -14.63 13.66 -8.96
CA GLU A 158 -15.89 13.28 -8.33
C GLU A 158 -17.09 13.73 -9.18
N ASP A 159 -18.08 12.85 -9.33
CA ASP A 159 -19.36 13.10 -10.04
C ASP A 159 -19.26 13.61 -11.50
N ASP A 160 -18.06 13.56 -12.10
CA ASP A 160 -17.76 14.11 -13.43
C ASP A 160 -18.53 13.41 -14.58
N ARG A 161 -19.04 12.20 -14.35
CA ARG A 161 -19.87 11.46 -15.32
C ARG A 161 -21.35 11.37 -14.91
N GLY A 162 -21.75 12.17 -13.94
CA GLY A 162 -23.08 12.19 -13.35
C GLY A 162 -23.03 11.82 -11.86
N PRO A 163 -24.13 12.07 -11.12
CA PRO A 163 -24.17 11.85 -9.68
C PRO A 163 -23.80 10.41 -9.28
N GLY A 164 -22.82 10.27 -8.40
CA GLY A 164 -22.27 9.01 -7.92
C GLY A 164 -21.33 8.29 -8.90
N ILE A 165 -20.94 8.92 -10.01
CA ILE A 165 -20.09 8.32 -11.05
C ILE A 165 -18.87 9.21 -11.34
N ASP A 166 -17.77 8.86 -10.70
CA ASP A 166 -16.48 9.55 -10.87
C ASP A 166 -15.79 9.15 -12.18
N THR A 167 -14.92 10.03 -12.69
CA THR A 167 -13.85 9.67 -13.61
C THR A 167 -12.57 9.38 -12.81
N ILE A 168 -12.01 8.19 -12.98
CA ILE A 168 -10.77 7.77 -12.33
C ILE A 168 -9.67 7.65 -13.38
N TYR A 169 -8.59 8.41 -13.20
CA TYR A 169 -7.38 8.29 -13.98
C TYR A 169 -6.46 7.25 -13.35
N TYR A 170 -5.94 6.37 -14.19
CA TYR A 170 -5.01 5.32 -13.82
C TYR A 170 -3.67 5.54 -14.51
N TYR A 171 -2.60 5.24 -13.77
CA TYR A 171 -1.22 5.39 -14.16
C TYR A 171 -0.44 4.09 -13.98
N HIS A 172 0.37 3.74 -14.96
CA HIS A 172 1.34 2.67 -14.87
C HIS A 172 2.72 3.20 -15.27
N GLY A 173 3.68 3.11 -14.36
CA GLY A 173 5.06 3.55 -14.58
C GLY A 173 5.83 2.63 -15.54
N PRO A 174 6.99 3.06 -16.06
CA PRO A 174 7.82 2.21 -16.90
C PRO A 174 8.30 0.95 -16.15
N VAL A 175 8.14 -0.23 -16.76
CA VAL A 175 8.45 -1.57 -16.17
C VAL A 175 9.95 -1.72 -15.84
N ALA A 176 10.80 -0.93 -16.49
CA ALA A 176 12.20 -0.78 -16.13
C ALA A 176 12.61 0.65 -16.45
N LYS A 177 12.92 1.46 -15.43
CA LYS A 177 13.64 2.70 -15.67
C LYS A 177 15.03 2.34 -16.19
N LYS A 178 15.26 2.49 -17.50
CA LYS A 178 16.63 2.44 -18.03
C LYS A 178 17.42 3.53 -17.29
N SER A 179 18.68 3.27 -16.91
CA SER A 179 19.52 4.21 -16.15
C SER A 179 19.55 5.63 -16.74
N ARG A 180 19.36 5.75 -18.07
CA ARG A 180 19.20 7.02 -18.81
C ARG A 180 17.98 7.86 -18.38
N GLN A 181 16.87 7.25 -17.96
CA GLN A 181 15.66 7.97 -17.53
C GLN A 181 15.80 8.50 -16.10
N VAL A 182 16.44 7.73 -15.21
CA VAL A 182 16.84 8.22 -13.87
C VAL A 182 17.80 9.41 -14.02
N MET A 183 18.78 9.31 -14.93
CA MET A 183 19.70 10.43 -15.23
C MET A 183 19.00 11.70 -15.73
N LYS A 184 17.91 11.56 -16.49
CA LYS A 184 17.18 12.70 -17.08
C LYS A 184 16.21 13.33 -16.07
N GLN A 185 15.55 12.53 -15.24
CA GLN A 185 14.57 12.99 -14.26
C GLN A 185 15.23 13.78 -13.10
N TYR A 186 16.41 13.35 -12.64
CA TYR A 186 17.14 14.03 -11.56
C TYR A 186 18.15 15.09 -12.05
N ARG A 187 18.09 15.49 -13.34
CA ARG A 187 19.06 16.38 -13.99
C ARG A 187 20.53 15.95 -13.81
N LEU A 188 20.79 14.67 -13.53
CA LEU A 188 22.13 14.13 -13.29
C LEU A 188 23.03 14.21 -14.54
N THR A 189 22.45 14.41 -15.73
CA THR A 189 23.21 14.64 -16.97
C THR A 189 24.20 15.80 -16.84
N GLY A 190 23.82 16.88 -16.15
CA GLY A 190 24.72 18.01 -15.87
C GLY A 190 25.87 17.60 -14.95
N ASN A 191 25.57 16.86 -13.87
CA ASN A 191 26.57 16.37 -12.94
C ASN A 191 27.56 15.41 -13.61
N PHE A 192 27.11 14.50 -14.47
CA PHE A 192 28.00 13.59 -15.19
C PHE A 192 28.91 14.32 -16.19
N LEU A 193 28.40 15.33 -16.91
CA LEU A 193 29.21 16.16 -17.79
C LEU A 193 30.25 16.96 -17.01
N PHE A 194 29.86 17.52 -15.85
CA PHE A 194 30.77 18.26 -14.98
C PHE A 194 31.84 17.36 -14.35
N LEU A 195 31.47 16.14 -13.94
CA LEU A 195 32.42 15.13 -13.47
C LEU A 195 33.44 14.78 -14.55
N LEU A 196 32.99 14.56 -15.79
CA LEU A 196 33.88 14.27 -16.92
C LEU A 196 34.84 15.44 -17.20
N LEU A 197 34.33 16.68 -17.14
CA LEU A 197 35.16 17.88 -17.26
C LEU A 197 36.23 17.96 -16.15
N LEU A 198 35.86 17.69 -14.89
CA LEU A 198 36.80 17.68 -13.76
C LEU A 198 37.89 16.63 -13.93
N VAL A 199 37.54 15.43 -14.41
CA VAL A 199 38.52 14.36 -14.68
C VAL A 199 39.49 14.76 -15.80
N VAL A 200 38.98 15.35 -16.89
CA VAL A 200 39.81 15.82 -18.01
C VAL A 200 40.76 16.93 -17.55
N LEU A 201 40.27 17.92 -16.79
CA LEU A 201 41.09 19.00 -16.25
C LEU A 201 42.14 18.46 -15.27
N THR A 202 41.77 17.51 -14.41
CA THR A 202 42.71 16.85 -13.50
C THR A 202 43.83 16.19 -14.29
N ALA A 203 43.49 15.40 -15.32
CA ALA A 203 44.49 14.75 -16.16
C ALA A 203 45.41 15.78 -16.83
N ALA A 204 44.87 16.88 -17.36
CA ALA A 204 45.64 17.95 -17.97
C ALA A 204 46.63 18.60 -16.99
N PHE A 205 46.21 18.91 -15.76
CA PHE A 205 47.08 19.49 -14.74
C PHE A 205 48.13 18.49 -14.20
N VAL A 206 47.79 17.20 -14.09
CA VAL A 206 48.76 16.15 -13.76
C VAL A 206 49.80 15.98 -14.87
N THR A 207 49.39 16.04 -16.14
CA THR A 207 50.30 16.01 -17.28
C THR A 207 51.19 17.27 -17.32
N ALA A 208 50.63 18.46 -17.07
CA ALA A 208 51.40 19.71 -16.98
C ALA A 208 52.43 19.67 -15.84
N TRP A 209 52.05 19.12 -14.69
CA TRP A 209 52.97 18.87 -13.57
C TRP A 209 54.11 17.92 -13.98
N SER A 210 53.79 16.81 -14.66
CA SER A 210 54.78 15.83 -15.12
C SER A 210 55.74 16.33 -16.20
N LEU A 211 55.37 17.40 -16.94
CA LEU A 211 56.17 17.99 -18.01
C LEU A 211 56.97 19.22 -17.56
N THR A 212 56.84 19.64 -16.31
CA THR A 212 57.55 20.80 -15.75
C THR A 212 58.51 20.35 -14.65
N ASP A 213 59.80 20.66 -14.78
CA ASP A 213 60.84 20.24 -13.83
C ASP A 213 61.02 21.22 -12.63
N GLY A 214 59.92 21.81 -12.15
CA GLY A 214 59.88 22.73 -11.02
C GLY A 214 59.45 24.16 -11.34
N GLY A 215 59.39 25.01 -10.31
CA GLY A 215 58.94 26.40 -10.39
C GLY A 215 57.45 26.61 -10.10
N VAL A 216 56.99 27.86 -10.18
CA VAL A 216 55.62 28.26 -9.78
C VAL A 216 54.55 27.48 -10.55
N LEU A 217 54.78 27.18 -11.83
CA LEU A 217 53.83 26.46 -12.67
C LEU A 217 53.70 24.98 -12.26
N HIS A 218 54.78 24.37 -11.78
CA HIS A 218 54.80 23.00 -11.26
C HIS A 218 53.99 22.89 -9.97
N GLU A 219 54.26 23.77 -9.00
CA GLU A 219 53.55 23.81 -7.71
C GLU A 219 52.06 24.16 -7.88
N LEU A 220 51.72 25.08 -8.78
CA LEU A 220 50.32 25.39 -9.08
C LEU A 220 49.61 24.20 -9.75
N SER A 221 50.27 23.48 -10.65
CA SER A 221 49.65 22.36 -11.37
C SER A 221 49.23 21.22 -10.43
N ILE A 222 50.06 20.87 -9.45
CA ILE A 222 49.71 19.84 -8.45
C ILE A 222 48.63 20.33 -7.47
N ALA A 223 48.66 21.61 -7.07
CA ALA A 223 47.63 22.20 -6.23
C ALA A 223 46.25 22.23 -6.92
N PHE A 224 46.21 22.58 -8.21
CA PHE A 224 44.96 22.53 -8.99
C PHE A 224 44.49 21.10 -9.21
N ALA A 225 45.38 20.16 -9.53
CA ALA A 225 45.02 18.75 -9.70
C ALA A 225 44.38 18.16 -8.43
N THR A 226 44.97 18.40 -7.26
CA THR A 226 44.44 17.89 -5.98
C THR A 226 43.07 18.48 -5.63
N SER A 227 42.86 19.78 -5.87
CA SER A 227 41.56 20.44 -5.65
C SER A 227 40.47 19.92 -6.61
N LEU A 228 40.83 19.66 -7.88
CA LEU A 228 39.92 19.08 -8.88
C LEU A 228 39.54 17.63 -8.54
N ILE A 229 40.49 16.82 -8.03
CA ILE A 229 40.23 15.46 -7.54
C ILE A 229 39.24 15.48 -6.38
N ALA A 230 39.46 16.35 -5.39
CA ALA A 230 38.56 16.48 -4.24
C ALA A 230 37.14 16.87 -4.68
N SER A 231 37.04 17.82 -5.62
CA SER A 231 35.76 18.25 -6.20
C SER A 231 35.05 17.13 -6.95
N ALA A 232 35.80 16.32 -7.72
CA ALA A 232 35.25 15.17 -8.45
C ALA A 232 34.70 14.09 -7.49
N LEU A 233 35.41 13.81 -6.39
CA LEU A 233 34.97 12.84 -5.39
C LEU A 233 33.69 13.28 -4.66
N CYS A 234 33.60 14.56 -4.29
CA CYS A 234 32.39 15.13 -3.66
C CYS A 234 31.18 15.02 -4.61
N LEU A 235 31.36 15.39 -5.88
CA LEU A 235 30.28 15.37 -6.87
C LEU A 235 29.86 13.93 -7.23
N LEU A 236 30.81 12.98 -7.26
CA LEU A 236 30.52 11.57 -7.42
C LEU A 236 29.68 11.04 -6.24
N SER A 237 30.05 11.39 -5.00
CA SER A 237 29.32 10.99 -3.80
C SER A 237 27.87 11.50 -3.80
N ASP A 238 27.67 12.79 -4.08
CA ASP A 238 26.34 13.40 -4.18
C ASP A 238 25.50 12.76 -5.29
N THR A 239 26.12 12.46 -6.44
CA THR A 239 25.45 11.77 -7.56
C THR A 239 25.03 10.35 -7.20
N LEU A 240 25.87 9.60 -6.46
CA LEU A 240 25.56 8.25 -5.98
C LEU A 240 24.45 8.25 -4.92
N LEU A 241 24.46 9.22 -4.00
CA LEU A 241 23.40 9.40 -3.00
C LEU A 241 22.06 9.68 -3.67
N LYS A 242 22.00 10.65 -4.59
CA LYS A 242 20.78 10.97 -5.36
C LYS A 242 20.27 9.79 -6.17
N TYR A 243 21.17 8.98 -6.74
CA TYR A 243 20.78 7.77 -7.46
C TYR A 243 20.18 6.70 -6.53
N LYS A 244 20.74 6.50 -5.33
CA LYS A 244 20.17 5.59 -4.31
C LYS A 244 18.82 6.10 -3.79
N GLU A 245 18.71 7.40 -3.51
CA GLU A 245 17.45 8.03 -3.10
C GLU A 245 16.36 7.82 -4.16
N SER A 246 16.70 7.94 -5.45
CA SER A 246 15.77 7.66 -6.55
C SER A 246 15.22 6.24 -6.58
N GLN A 247 16.01 5.24 -6.17
CA GLN A 247 15.52 3.85 -6.07
C GLN A 247 14.58 3.70 -4.87
N ASN A 248 14.86 4.40 -3.77
CA ASN A 248 14.02 4.42 -2.59
C ASN A 248 12.67 5.11 -2.87
N ASP A 249 12.62 6.15 -3.70
CA ASP A 249 11.37 6.84 -4.05
C ASP A 249 10.35 5.91 -4.73
N GLU A 250 10.80 4.99 -5.59
CA GLU A 250 9.94 4.00 -6.24
C GLU A 250 9.40 2.98 -5.22
N TYR A 251 10.25 2.56 -4.28
CA TYR A 251 9.85 1.69 -3.18
C TYR A 251 8.83 2.36 -2.25
N ILE A 252 9.05 3.62 -1.87
CA ILE A 252 8.13 4.41 -1.04
C ILE A 252 6.78 4.62 -1.75
N ASN A 253 6.79 4.90 -3.05
CA ASN A 253 5.56 5.01 -3.83
C ASN A 253 4.79 3.68 -3.91
N ASN A 254 5.50 2.55 -4.03
CA ASN A 254 4.89 1.23 -3.97
C ASN A 254 4.31 0.94 -2.58
N LEU A 255 4.98 1.28 -1.48
CA LEU A 255 4.43 1.12 -0.14
C LEU A 255 3.14 1.93 0.05
N LYS A 256 3.15 3.20 -0.37
CA LYS A 256 1.97 4.06 -0.34
C LYS A 256 0.82 3.52 -1.18
N SER A 257 1.10 2.89 -2.32
CA SER A 257 0.06 2.30 -3.16
C SER A 257 -0.61 1.07 -2.52
N PHE A 258 0.12 0.32 -1.70
CA PHE A 258 -0.42 -0.74 -0.83
C PHE A 258 -1.18 -0.22 0.40
N GLY A 259 -1.17 1.10 0.66
CA GLY A 259 -1.81 1.73 1.83
C GLY A 259 -0.88 1.89 3.04
N ILE A 260 0.42 1.64 2.88
CA ILE A 260 1.43 1.89 3.91
C ILE A 260 1.93 3.32 3.74
N GLU A 261 1.49 4.22 4.61
CA GLU A 261 1.91 5.63 4.61
C GLU A 261 3.39 5.76 4.96
N ASN A 262 3.85 4.97 5.95
CA ASN A 262 5.22 5.03 6.44
C ASN A 262 5.67 3.71 7.09
N LEU A 263 6.99 3.54 7.19
CA LEU A 263 7.66 2.51 7.99
C LEU A 263 8.27 3.18 9.23
N ARG A 264 7.91 2.72 10.42
CA ARG A 264 8.29 3.36 11.69
C ARG A 264 9.04 2.40 12.60
N PHE A 265 10.25 2.76 13.00
CA PHE A 265 11.02 1.96 13.98
C PHE A 265 10.57 2.22 15.43
N HIS A 266 10.08 3.43 15.72
CA HIS A 266 9.62 3.84 17.05
C HIS A 266 8.09 3.83 17.13
N LYS A 267 7.52 2.63 17.27
CA LYS A 267 6.08 2.41 17.37
C LYS A 267 5.43 3.11 18.57
N ASP A 268 6.16 3.16 19.68
CA ASP A 268 5.73 3.77 20.94
C ASP A 268 5.54 5.28 20.82
N GLU A 269 6.51 6.00 20.25
CA GLU A 269 6.41 7.45 20.05
C GLU A 269 5.20 7.84 19.18
N LEU A 270 4.95 7.07 18.12
CA LEU A 270 3.80 7.29 17.25
C LEU A 270 2.48 7.07 18.00
N LEU A 271 2.37 5.97 18.75
CA LEU A 271 1.15 5.67 19.49
C LEU A 271 0.89 6.70 20.61
N GLU A 272 1.94 7.17 21.29
CA GLU A 272 1.85 8.24 22.30
C GLU A 272 1.35 9.56 21.70
N LEU A 273 1.68 9.86 20.43
CA LEU A 273 1.18 11.02 19.71
C LEU A 273 -0.30 10.87 19.29
N LEU A 274 -0.70 9.67 18.88
CA LEU A 274 -2.00 9.42 18.25
C LEU A 274 -3.11 9.16 19.25
N ILE A 275 -2.85 8.37 20.30
CA ILE A 275 -3.87 7.93 21.25
C ILE A 275 -4.63 9.09 21.90
N PRO A 276 -3.99 10.16 22.40
CA PRO A 276 -4.71 11.27 23.02
C PRO A 276 -5.69 11.97 22.08
N LYS A 277 -5.46 11.88 20.76
CA LYS A 277 -6.30 12.50 19.73
C LYS A 277 -7.46 11.60 19.29
N CYS A 278 -7.56 10.38 19.81
CA CYS A 278 -8.55 9.39 19.43
C CYS A 278 -9.98 9.84 19.78
N ARG A 279 -10.90 9.67 18.84
CA ARG A 279 -12.29 10.14 18.95
C ARG A 279 -13.32 9.02 19.05
N ASN A 280 -13.04 7.84 18.51
CA ASN A 280 -14.04 6.78 18.39
C ASN A 280 -13.58 5.48 19.06
N GLU A 281 -12.45 4.93 18.63
CA GLU A 281 -12.10 3.55 18.99
C GLU A 281 -10.61 3.25 18.98
N ILE A 282 -10.19 2.46 19.96
CA ILE A 282 -8.83 1.94 20.10
C ILE A 282 -8.87 0.41 20.11
N TRP A 283 -8.06 -0.22 19.26
CA TRP A 283 -7.81 -1.66 19.33
C TRP A 283 -6.40 -1.94 19.82
N ILE A 284 -6.27 -2.99 20.64
CA ILE A 284 -5.01 -3.49 21.16
C ILE A 284 -5.00 -5.00 20.94
N THR A 285 -4.02 -5.54 20.21
CA THR A 285 -3.79 -6.98 20.14
C THR A 285 -2.52 -7.41 20.87
N GLY A 286 -2.50 -8.65 21.36
CA GLY A 286 -1.22 -9.33 21.53
C GLY A 286 -1.11 -10.46 22.53
N TYR A 287 0.10 -11.03 22.59
CA TYR A 287 0.44 -12.12 23.52
C TYR A 287 0.99 -11.60 24.84
N ARG A 288 1.96 -10.69 24.80
CA ARG A 288 2.66 -10.23 26.01
C ARG A 288 2.25 -8.82 26.41
N LEU A 289 1.58 -8.07 25.53
CA LEU A 289 1.13 -6.70 25.74
C LEU A 289 2.23 -5.75 26.24
N ILE A 290 3.49 -5.97 25.83
CA ILE A 290 4.67 -5.24 26.33
C ILE A 290 4.53 -3.74 26.09
N MET A 291 4.10 -3.34 24.89
CA MET A 291 3.96 -1.93 24.59
C MET A 291 2.84 -1.31 25.43
N THR A 292 1.72 -2.02 25.63
CA THR A 292 0.60 -1.57 26.47
C THR A 292 1.02 -1.50 27.95
N GLY A 293 2.02 -2.28 28.32
CA GLY A 293 2.72 -2.24 29.61
C GLY A 293 3.63 -1.02 29.82
N LYS A 294 3.87 -0.18 28.81
CA LYS A 294 4.63 1.07 28.99
C LYS A 294 3.80 2.12 29.73
N LYS A 295 4.44 2.80 30.69
CA LYS A 295 3.79 3.86 31.49
C LYS A 295 3.31 5.03 30.61
N SER A 296 4.06 5.37 29.58
CA SER A 296 3.74 6.43 28.63
C SER A 296 2.49 6.11 27.81
N PHE A 297 2.39 4.89 27.27
CA PHE A 297 1.19 4.42 26.56
C PHE A 297 -0.05 4.47 27.46
N ARG A 298 0.03 3.95 28.68
CA ARG A 298 -1.11 3.97 29.61
C ARG A 298 -1.52 5.39 29.98
N ARG A 299 -0.56 6.31 30.14
CA ARG A 299 -0.85 7.73 30.36
C ARG A 299 -1.60 8.33 29.17
N ALA A 300 -1.12 8.09 27.95
CA ALA A 300 -1.76 8.57 26.72
C ALA A 300 -3.19 8.02 26.60
N LEU A 301 -3.40 6.74 26.93
CA LEU A 301 -4.72 6.12 26.92
C LEU A 301 -5.65 6.73 27.97
N CYS A 302 -5.20 6.92 29.21
CA CYS A 302 -5.99 7.59 30.24
C CYS A 302 -6.39 9.01 29.83
N GLN A 303 -5.47 9.74 29.18
CA GLN A 303 -5.78 11.07 28.64
C GLN A 303 -6.88 10.98 27.57
N ALA A 304 -6.78 10.05 26.62
CA ALA A 304 -7.79 9.84 25.59
C ALA A 304 -9.17 9.51 26.20
N CYS A 305 -9.20 8.62 27.20
CA CYS A 305 -10.43 8.26 27.92
C CYS A 305 -11.05 9.47 28.65
N ALA A 306 -10.22 10.33 29.24
CA ALA A 306 -10.68 11.53 29.96
C ALA A 306 -11.24 12.60 29.00
N GLU A 307 -10.64 12.75 27.81
CA GLU A 307 -11.02 13.77 26.83
C GLU A 307 -12.20 13.33 25.94
N THR A 308 -12.35 12.02 25.69
CA THR A 308 -13.34 11.48 24.75
C THR A 308 -14.38 10.63 25.47
N LYS A 309 -15.55 11.20 25.72
CA LYS A 309 -16.67 10.51 26.37
C LYS A 309 -17.17 9.34 25.52
N GLY A 310 -17.27 8.15 26.12
CA GLY A 310 -17.76 6.94 25.43
C GLY A 310 -16.78 6.31 24.46
N LEU A 311 -15.48 6.65 24.57
CA LEU A 311 -14.41 6.00 23.82
C LEU A 311 -14.52 4.47 23.92
N ARG A 312 -14.39 3.76 22.79
CA ARG A 312 -14.39 2.30 22.77
C ARG A 312 -12.96 1.78 22.79
N VAL A 313 -12.66 0.87 23.72
CA VAL A 313 -11.35 0.21 23.80
C VAL A 313 -11.55 -1.29 23.72
N ARG A 314 -10.99 -1.91 22.67
CA ARG A 314 -11.04 -3.35 22.42
C ARG A 314 -9.68 -3.96 22.61
N VAL A 315 -9.58 -4.92 23.51
CA VAL A 315 -8.34 -5.68 23.76
C VAL A 315 -8.56 -7.12 23.35
N LEU A 316 -7.79 -7.58 22.36
CA LEU A 316 -7.80 -8.96 21.90
C LEU A 316 -6.47 -9.61 22.26
N ALA A 317 -6.47 -10.45 23.29
CA ALA A 317 -5.26 -11.07 23.81
C ALA A 317 -5.24 -12.57 23.58
N VAL A 318 -4.06 -13.14 23.34
CA VAL A 318 -3.84 -14.60 23.44
C VAL A 318 -3.45 -14.88 24.88
N PRO A 319 -4.28 -15.57 25.67
CA PRO A 319 -4.06 -15.64 27.10
C PRO A 319 -2.84 -16.51 27.45
N PRO A 320 -2.09 -16.19 28.52
CA PRO A 320 -0.84 -16.88 28.86
C PRO A 320 -1.00 -18.36 29.19
N TRP A 321 -2.22 -18.78 29.60
CA TRP A 321 -2.55 -20.18 29.87
C TRP A 321 -2.95 -20.98 28.62
N SER A 322 -3.11 -20.34 27.46
CA SER A 322 -3.49 -21.04 26.22
C SER A 322 -2.36 -21.89 25.66
N ARG A 323 -2.74 -22.96 24.96
CA ARG A 323 -1.79 -23.76 24.16
C ARG A 323 -1.12 -22.90 23.09
N THR A 324 -1.87 -21.97 22.50
CA THR A 324 -1.37 -21.07 21.47
C THR A 324 -0.28 -20.14 22.02
N TYR A 325 -0.46 -19.59 23.23
CA TYR A 325 0.61 -18.83 23.86
C TYR A 325 1.87 -19.67 24.09
N GLN A 326 1.70 -20.90 24.61
CA GLN A 326 2.82 -21.80 24.88
C GLN A 326 3.59 -22.21 23.62
N LEU A 327 2.89 -22.43 22.50
CA LEU A 327 3.54 -22.71 21.21
C LEU A 327 4.41 -21.54 20.73
N VAL A 328 4.06 -20.33 21.11
CA VAL A 328 4.69 -19.11 20.60
C VAL A 328 5.79 -18.58 21.53
N TYR A 329 5.56 -18.62 22.84
CA TYR A 329 6.46 -18.05 23.86
C TYR A 329 7.01 -19.07 24.87
N GLY A 330 6.62 -20.34 24.75
CA GLY A 330 7.01 -21.39 25.69
C GLY A 330 6.41 -21.17 27.07
N THR A 331 7.24 -21.27 28.10
CA THR A 331 6.87 -21.13 29.51
C THR A 331 7.18 -19.73 30.07
N GLU A 332 7.31 -18.71 29.23
CA GLU A 332 7.59 -17.34 29.67
C GLU A 332 6.41 -16.77 30.48
N ASP A 333 6.67 -16.48 31.76
CA ASP A 333 5.69 -15.88 32.65
C ASP A 333 5.50 -14.38 32.33
N VAL A 334 4.28 -14.03 31.96
CA VAL A 334 3.82 -12.65 31.73
C VAL A 334 2.57 -12.32 32.54
N SER A 335 2.21 -13.17 33.49
CA SER A 335 0.97 -13.07 34.28
C SER A 335 0.88 -11.73 35.01
N ASP A 336 1.97 -11.25 35.59
CA ASP A 336 2.06 -9.93 36.23
C ASP A 336 1.75 -8.78 35.27
N ASN A 337 2.23 -8.87 34.03
CA ASN A 337 1.99 -7.84 33.04
C ASN A 337 0.51 -7.79 32.66
N TYR A 338 -0.14 -8.95 32.52
CA TYR A 338 -1.57 -9.05 32.30
C TYR A 338 -2.38 -8.44 33.44
N ILE A 339 -2.11 -8.84 34.68
CA ILE A 339 -2.80 -8.33 35.87
C ILE A 339 -2.67 -6.81 35.94
N LYS A 340 -1.46 -6.29 35.79
CA LYS A 340 -1.19 -4.85 35.85
C LYS A 340 -1.92 -4.08 34.75
N ILE A 341 -1.79 -4.52 33.49
CA ILE A 341 -2.40 -3.84 32.35
C ILE A 341 -3.92 -3.85 32.48
N PHE A 342 -4.53 -5.00 32.75
CA PHE A 342 -5.98 -5.09 32.84
C PHE A 342 -6.53 -4.35 34.05
N SER A 343 -5.79 -4.30 35.16
CA SER A 343 -6.18 -3.52 36.34
C SER A 343 -6.21 -2.03 36.00
N ASP A 344 -5.16 -1.53 35.37
CA ASP A 344 -5.06 -0.13 34.94
C ASP A 344 -6.16 0.22 33.92
N LEU A 345 -6.42 -0.67 32.94
CA LEU A 345 -7.48 -0.47 31.95
C LEU A 345 -8.87 -0.49 32.58
N CYS A 346 -9.18 -1.45 33.45
CA CYS A 346 -10.49 -1.53 34.11
C CYS A 346 -10.72 -0.32 35.01
N SER A 347 -9.69 0.11 35.77
CA SER A 347 -9.77 1.32 36.60
C SER A 347 -9.98 2.57 35.75
N CYS A 348 -9.28 2.68 34.62
CA CYS A 348 -9.46 3.77 33.68
C CYS A 348 -10.90 3.79 33.11
N ALA A 349 -11.43 2.62 32.76
CA ALA A 349 -12.79 2.50 32.24
C ALA A 349 -13.85 2.89 33.26
N GLU A 350 -13.68 2.50 34.52
CA GLU A 350 -14.56 2.90 35.63
C GLU A 350 -14.52 4.41 35.89
N ASN A 351 -13.33 5.01 35.90
CA ASN A 351 -13.15 6.43 36.21
C ASN A 351 -13.69 7.37 35.13
N TYR A 352 -13.58 7.00 33.86
CA TYR A 352 -13.92 7.88 32.73
C TYR A 352 -15.14 7.42 31.91
N GLY A 353 -15.80 6.31 32.29
CA GLY A 353 -16.94 5.77 31.56
C GLY A 353 -16.59 5.28 30.16
N THR A 354 -15.39 4.71 29.99
CA THR A 354 -14.91 4.15 28.72
C THR A 354 -15.56 2.79 28.47
N ASN A 355 -15.95 2.51 27.23
CA ASN A 355 -16.46 1.19 26.86
C ASN A 355 -15.29 0.23 26.59
N LEU A 356 -14.82 -0.43 27.64
CA LEU A 356 -13.72 -1.39 27.60
C LEU A 356 -14.24 -2.82 27.42
N GLU A 357 -13.77 -3.51 26.39
CA GLU A 357 -13.99 -4.93 26.19
C GLU A 357 -12.66 -5.68 26.02
N ILE A 358 -12.41 -6.67 26.87
CA ILE A 358 -11.22 -7.51 26.84
C ILE A 358 -11.65 -8.94 26.47
N ARG A 359 -11.19 -9.44 25.32
CA ARG A 359 -11.47 -10.78 24.82
C ARG A 359 -10.19 -11.61 24.71
N PHE A 360 -10.35 -12.91 24.92
CA PHE A 360 -9.29 -13.90 24.79
C PHE A 360 -9.55 -14.84 23.63
N THR A 361 -8.51 -15.12 22.85
CA THR A 361 -8.57 -16.00 21.69
C THR A 361 -7.54 -17.12 21.78
N GLU A 362 -7.94 -18.32 21.37
CA GLU A 362 -7.05 -19.46 21.14
C GLU A 362 -6.43 -19.43 19.73
N LYS A 363 -6.86 -18.52 18.84
CA LYS A 363 -6.28 -18.39 17.51
C LYS A 363 -4.95 -17.64 17.58
N PRO A 364 -3.92 -18.08 16.84
CA PRO A 364 -2.66 -17.36 16.79
C PRO A 364 -2.87 -15.99 16.15
N ILE A 365 -2.33 -14.96 16.80
CA ILE A 365 -2.22 -13.62 16.24
C ILE A 365 -0.82 -13.51 15.62
N PHE A 366 -0.72 -13.08 14.37
CA PHE A 366 0.59 -12.97 13.69
C PHE A 366 1.20 -11.58 13.80
N ASN A 367 0.38 -10.55 14.04
CA ASN A 367 0.81 -9.17 14.07
C ASN A 367 0.41 -8.45 15.36
N ASP A 368 1.35 -7.69 15.91
CA ASP A 368 1.14 -6.74 16.99
C ASP A 368 0.45 -5.50 16.43
N THR A 369 -0.86 -5.41 16.60
CA THR A 369 -1.72 -4.45 15.88
C THR A 369 -2.42 -3.53 16.85
N TYR A 370 -2.26 -2.24 16.62
CA TYR A 370 -2.99 -1.18 17.30
C TYR A 370 -3.81 -0.42 16.26
N LYS A 371 -5.09 -0.22 16.52
CA LYS A 371 -5.95 0.64 15.71
C LYS A 371 -6.28 1.88 16.52
N ILE A 372 -6.06 3.07 15.98
CA ILE A 372 -6.49 4.34 16.56
C ILE A 372 -7.39 5.01 15.52
N ASP A 373 -8.69 5.04 15.78
CA ASP A 373 -9.71 5.46 14.80
C ASP A 373 -9.47 4.76 13.45
N ASP A 374 -9.19 5.51 12.38
CA ASP A 374 -9.02 4.96 11.03
C ASP A 374 -7.56 4.64 10.67
N ARG A 375 -6.68 4.50 11.67
CA ARG A 375 -5.25 4.24 11.48
C ARG A 375 -4.82 2.95 12.16
N PHE A 376 -4.18 2.06 11.40
CA PHE A 376 -3.53 0.86 11.93
C PHE A 376 -2.02 1.07 12.06
N ILE A 377 -1.49 0.69 13.21
CA ILE A 377 -0.06 0.61 13.49
C ILE A 377 0.24 -0.85 13.82
N THR A 378 0.78 -1.58 12.85
CA THR A 378 0.95 -3.03 12.92
C THR A 378 2.38 -3.47 12.62
N GLY A 379 2.84 -4.55 13.23
CA GLY A 379 4.13 -5.14 12.94
C GLY A 379 4.13 -6.64 13.23
N PRO A 380 4.98 -7.45 12.58
CA PRO A 380 4.98 -8.89 12.78
C PRO A 380 5.43 -9.26 14.20
N TYR A 381 4.78 -10.26 14.79
CA TYR A 381 5.37 -10.96 15.93
C TYR A 381 6.51 -11.85 15.40
N LEU A 382 7.73 -11.55 15.85
CA LEU A 382 8.88 -12.38 15.51
C LEU A 382 9.15 -13.39 16.63
N HIS A 383 9.18 -14.65 16.22
CA HIS A 383 9.43 -15.81 17.07
C HIS A 383 10.83 -16.41 16.84
N CYS A 384 11.70 -15.67 16.15
CA CYS A 384 13.06 -16.12 15.82
C CYS A 384 14.05 -15.74 16.92
N SER A 385 14.77 -16.74 17.42
CA SER A 385 15.95 -16.56 18.27
C SER A 385 17.17 -16.43 17.37
N ASP A 386 17.99 -15.39 17.55
CA ASP A 386 19.31 -15.34 16.90
C ASP A 386 20.26 -16.34 17.59
N LYS A 387 21.05 -17.08 16.80
CA LYS A 387 22.06 -18.02 17.30
C LYS A 387 23.14 -17.33 18.13
N ASN A 388 23.38 -16.03 17.90
CA ASN A 388 24.47 -15.30 18.54
C ASN A 388 24.02 -14.23 19.56
N ASN A 389 22.85 -13.60 19.39
CA ASN A 389 22.47 -12.40 20.15
C ASN A 389 21.13 -12.45 20.91
N GLY A 390 20.63 -13.64 21.26
CA GLY A 390 19.39 -13.76 22.03
C GLY A 390 18.13 -13.41 21.21
N ARG A 391 16.97 -13.37 21.86
CA ARG A 391 15.67 -13.18 21.20
C ARG A 391 15.61 -11.83 20.47
N ILE A 392 15.30 -11.86 19.18
CA ILE A 392 15.04 -10.65 18.36
C ILE A 392 13.84 -9.92 18.98
N THR A 393 13.97 -8.61 19.21
CA THR A 393 12.94 -7.81 19.89
C THR A 393 12.15 -6.96 18.90
N ALA A 394 10.97 -6.48 19.32
CA ALA A 394 10.13 -5.61 18.49
C ALA A 394 10.79 -4.27 18.09
N LYS A 395 11.88 -3.85 18.76
CA LYS A 395 12.64 -2.65 18.41
C LYS A 395 13.51 -2.83 17.17
N ASP A 396 13.77 -4.08 16.78
CA ASP A 396 14.69 -4.42 15.69
C ASP A 396 13.99 -4.38 14.31
N PHE A 397 12.68 -4.11 14.27
CA PHE A 397 11.87 -4.11 13.05
C PHE A 397 10.97 -2.88 12.93
N PHE A 398 10.64 -2.54 11.68
CA PHE A 398 9.71 -1.47 11.37
C PHE A 398 8.26 -1.92 11.60
N SER A 399 7.43 -0.99 12.08
CA SER A 399 5.98 -1.08 12.08
C SER A 399 5.41 -0.40 10.85
N LEU A 400 4.38 -1.01 10.29
CA LEU A 400 3.58 -0.47 9.20
C LEU A 400 2.58 0.53 9.76
N ASP A 401 2.57 1.71 9.15
CA ASP A 401 1.64 2.79 9.42
C ASP A 401 0.63 2.87 8.27
N ILE A 402 -0.61 2.46 8.52
CA ILE A 402 -1.63 2.25 7.50
C ILE A 402 -2.82 3.13 7.84
N ASN A 403 -3.14 4.09 6.98
CA ASN A 403 -4.06 5.18 7.29
C ASN A 403 -5.19 5.38 6.25
N ASP A 404 -5.30 4.48 5.27
CA ASP A 404 -6.26 4.62 4.16
C ASP A 404 -7.28 3.46 4.18
N PRO A 405 -8.52 3.71 4.66
CA PRO A 405 -9.58 2.72 4.72
C PRO A 405 -10.01 2.14 3.37
N GLN A 406 -9.69 2.82 2.25
CA GLN A 406 -10.09 2.39 0.91
C GLN A 406 -9.09 1.38 0.31
N LYS A 407 -7.92 1.19 0.95
CA LYS A 407 -6.88 0.27 0.45
C LYS A 407 -7.13 -1.16 0.88
N GLU A 408 -6.77 -2.09 0.01
CA GLU A 408 -6.95 -3.53 0.21
C GLU A 408 -6.28 -4.01 1.50
N LEU A 409 -5.06 -3.54 1.80
CA LEU A 409 -4.34 -3.92 3.02
C LEU A 409 -5.08 -3.51 4.29
N TYR A 410 -5.69 -2.33 4.31
CA TYR A 410 -6.52 -1.88 5.43
C TYR A 410 -7.71 -2.83 5.62
N GLY A 411 -8.44 -3.11 4.54
CA GLY A 411 -9.58 -4.02 4.56
C GLY A 411 -9.22 -5.42 5.04
N LEU A 412 -8.05 -5.93 4.63
CA LEU A 412 -7.55 -7.24 5.03
C LEU A 412 -7.22 -7.29 6.54
N ILE A 413 -6.46 -6.31 7.05
CA ILE A 413 -6.13 -6.24 8.49
C ILE A 413 -7.39 -6.08 9.34
N TYR A 414 -8.32 -5.21 8.91
CA TYR A 414 -9.58 -5.01 9.59
C TYR A 414 -10.39 -6.30 9.66
N LYS A 415 -10.54 -6.99 8.51
CA LYS A 415 -11.30 -8.24 8.41
C LYS A 415 -10.68 -9.35 9.26
N ASP A 416 -9.35 -9.51 9.21
CA ASP A 416 -8.65 -10.52 9.99
C ASP A 416 -8.84 -10.31 11.49
N TYR A 417 -8.68 -9.06 11.97
CA TYR A 417 -8.94 -8.72 13.36
C TYR A 417 -10.39 -9.01 13.76
N MET A 418 -11.35 -8.52 12.98
CA MET A 418 -12.77 -8.66 13.30
C MET A 418 -13.21 -10.13 13.30
N THR A 419 -12.69 -10.94 12.39
CA THR A 419 -12.94 -12.38 12.36
C THR A 419 -12.49 -13.04 13.67
N VAL A 420 -11.25 -12.78 14.10
CA VAL A 420 -10.73 -13.34 15.37
C VAL A 420 -11.48 -12.77 16.58
N TRP A 421 -11.87 -11.49 16.53
CA TRP A 421 -12.64 -10.84 17.58
C TRP A 421 -14.02 -11.48 17.76
N GLU A 422 -14.75 -11.73 16.66
CA GLU A 422 -16.09 -12.32 16.67
C GLU A 422 -16.09 -13.79 17.07
N GLU A 423 -15.05 -14.54 16.71
CA GLU A 423 -14.92 -15.96 17.05
C GLU A 423 -14.35 -16.21 18.45
N SER A 424 -13.86 -15.17 19.14
CA SER A 424 -13.34 -15.29 20.50
C SER A 424 -14.46 -15.68 21.47
N ARG A 425 -14.19 -16.73 22.26
CA ARG A 425 -15.20 -17.38 23.12
C ARG A 425 -15.15 -16.93 24.57
N ALA A 426 -14.12 -16.21 24.97
CA ALA A 426 -13.91 -15.79 26.34
C ALA A 426 -13.75 -14.27 26.42
N ARG A 427 -14.46 -13.64 27.36
CA ARG A 427 -14.33 -12.22 27.69
C ARG A 427 -14.11 -12.04 29.17
N LEU A 428 -13.24 -11.09 29.53
CA LEU A 428 -13.06 -10.72 30.93
C LEU A 428 -14.28 -9.94 31.44
N ASN A 429 -14.83 -10.35 32.58
CA ASN A 429 -15.75 -9.51 33.35
C ASN A 429 -14.94 -8.46 34.11
N ASN A 430 -14.89 -7.23 33.59
CA ASN A 430 -14.08 -6.14 34.11
C ASN A 430 -14.35 -5.84 35.59
N ALA A 431 -15.62 -5.78 36.01
CA ALA A 431 -16.01 -5.48 37.39
C ALA A 431 -15.61 -6.59 38.37
N ARG A 432 -15.81 -7.86 37.97
CA ARG A 432 -15.40 -9.02 38.76
C ARG A 432 -13.88 -9.10 38.89
N PHE A 433 -13.17 -8.79 37.81
CA PHE A 433 -11.72 -8.77 37.82
C PHE A 433 -11.19 -7.68 38.76
N LEU A 434 -11.65 -6.43 38.60
CA LEU A 434 -11.17 -5.30 39.39
C LEU A 434 -11.42 -5.49 40.89
N SER A 435 -12.63 -5.91 41.26
CA SER A 435 -12.99 -6.20 42.66
C SER A 435 -12.10 -7.28 43.30
N ARG A 436 -11.76 -8.34 42.55
CA ARG A 436 -10.88 -9.41 43.06
C ARG A 436 -9.43 -8.98 43.21
N VAL A 437 -8.92 -8.19 42.27
CA VAL A 437 -7.54 -7.66 42.34
C VAL A 437 -7.39 -6.72 43.53
N GLN A 438 -8.38 -5.85 43.76
CA GLN A 438 -8.39 -4.92 44.90
C GLN A 438 -8.52 -5.64 46.25
N ALA A 439 -9.35 -6.68 46.34
CA ALA A 439 -9.60 -7.39 47.59
C ALA A 439 -8.44 -8.31 48.03
N ARG A 440 -7.78 -8.98 47.08
CA ARG A 440 -6.83 -10.07 47.39
C ARG A 440 -5.38 -9.59 47.51
N GLY A 441 -5.02 -8.48 46.85
CA GLY A 441 -3.62 -8.16 46.58
C GLY A 441 -3.00 -9.21 45.64
N THR A 442 -2.20 -8.80 44.67
CA THR A 442 -1.67 -9.74 43.65
C THR A 442 -0.16 -9.93 43.70
N SER A 443 0.54 -9.26 44.62
CA SER A 443 2.01 -9.32 44.76
C SER A 443 2.50 -10.71 45.16
N ASP A 444 1.73 -11.42 45.98
CA ASP A 444 2.16 -12.66 46.63
C ASP A 444 1.65 -13.91 45.90
N LEU A 445 0.91 -13.73 44.80
CA LEU A 445 0.38 -14.83 43.99
C LEU A 445 1.46 -15.38 43.05
N THR A 446 1.49 -16.69 42.91
CA THR A 446 2.25 -17.38 41.86
C THR A 446 1.69 -17.09 40.46
N ALA A 447 2.46 -17.39 39.41
CA ALA A 447 2.04 -17.22 38.02
C ALA A 447 0.76 -18.02 37.69
N GLU A 448 0.66 -19.23 38.22
CA GLU A 448 -0.48 -20.14 38.08
C GLU A 448 -1.72 -19.56 38.76
N GLU A 449 -1.59 -19.06 39.99
CA GLU A 449 -2.69 -18.42 40.72
C GLU A 449 -3.18 -17.14 40.04
N LYS A 450 -2.28 -16.35 39.43
CA LYS A 450 -2.63 -15.18 38.63
C LYS A 450 -3.41 -15.56 37.37
N CYS A 451 -3.00 -16.64 36.68
CA CYS A 451 -3.74 -17.17 35.54
C CYS A 451 -5.12 -17.72 35.96
N GLU A 452 -5.21 -18.46 37.06
CA GLU A 452 -6.49 -18.91 37.61
C GLU A 452 -7.42 -17.75 37.96
N LEU A 453 -6.87 -16.68 38.53
CA LEU A 453 -7.64 -15.47 38.84
C LEU A 453 -8.25 -14.89 37.56
N LEU A 454 -7.48 -14.77 36.48
CA LEU A 454 -7.96 -14.29 35.18
C LEU A 454 -9.04 -15.22 34.60
N ILE A 455 -8.81 -16.53 34.63
CA ILE A 455 -9.77 -17.55 34.14
C ILE A 455 -11.10 -17.45 34.90
N ARG A 456 -11.08 -17.35 36.24
CA ARG A 456 -12.29 -17.22 37.06
C ARG A 456 -13.05 -15.90 36.83
N CYS A 457 -12.36 -14.90 36.28
CA CYS A 457 -12.96 -13.63 35.90
C CYS A 457 -13.48 -13.62 34.45
N CYS A 458 -13.25 -14.67 33.67
CA CYS A 458 -13.77 -14.78 32.32
C CYS A 458 -15.23 -15.24 32.29
N GLU A 459 -15.92 -14.86 31.23
CA GLU A 459 -17.26 -15.28 30.84
C GLU A 459 -17.21 -15.85 29.43
N THR A 460 -18.00 -16.89 29.18
CA THR A 460 -18.15 -17.45 27.83
C THR A 460 -19.09 -16.59 27.00
N ILE A 461 -18.68 -16.23 25.78
CA ILE A 461 -19.52 -15.53 24.81
C ILE A 461 -19.79 -16.47 23.63
N GLY A 462 -21.05 -16.52 23.18
CA GLY A 462 -21.43 -17.25 21.98
C GLY A 462 -21.56 -18.76 22.21
N GLY A 463 -22.72 -19.19 22.69
CA GLY A 463 -23.06 -20.59 22.87
C GLY A 463 -23.69 -21.22 21.62
N LYS A 464 -22.98 -22.15 21.00
CA LYS A 464 -23.52 -23.50 20.85
C LYS A 464 -22.51 -24.44 21.50
N GLU A 465 -22.90 -25.04 22.62
CA GLU A 465 -22.17 -26.14 23.22
C GLU A 465 -21.99 -27.23 22.15
N LYS A 466 -20.75 -27.43 21.70
CA LYS A 466 -20.31 -28.78 21.39
C LYS A 466 -19.54 -29.24 22.61
N GLN A 467 -20.11 -30.21 23.33
CA GLN A 467 -19.39 -31.03 24.28
C GLN A 467 -18.05 -31.43 23.66
N PRO A 468 -16.94 -31.38 24.41
CA PRO A 468 -15.70 -31.98 23.94
C PRO A 468 -15.95 -33.48 23.76
N GLU A 469 -15.93 -33.95 22.50
CA GLU A 469 -15.66 -35.34 22.22
C GLU A 469 -14.36 -35.68 22.95
N ARG A 470 -14.45 -36.56 23.95
CA ARG A 470 -13.26 -37.22 24.50
C ARG A 470 -12.62 -37.97 23.34
N ASP A 471 -11.47 -37.50 22.90
CA ASP A 471 -10.56 -38.28 22.06
C ASP A 471 -10.17 -39.56 22.81
N ALA A 472 -10.94 -40.62 22.58
CA ALA A 472 -10.55 -41.98 22.86
C ALA A 472 -9.59 -42.43 21.74
N SER A 473 -8.36 -41.97 21.80
CA SER A 473 -7.27 -42.52 20.97
C SER A 473 -5.94 -42.43 21.72
N LEU A 474 -5.87 -43.14 22.84
CA LEU A 474 -4.64 -43.47 23.56
C LEU A 474 -4.87 -44.81 24.31
N ALA A 475 -5.21 -45.85 23.55
CA ALA A 475 -5.17 -47.25 23.97
C ALA A 475 -5.38 -48.16 22.75
N ALA A 476 -4.36 -48.32 21.89
CA ALA A 476 -4.13 -49.49 21.04
C ALA A 476 -2.93 -49.24 20.11
N ALA A 477 -1.75 -49.66 20.57
CA ALA A 477 -0.55 -50.04 19.81
C ALA A 477 0.52 -50.38 20.88
N ASP A 478 0.57 -51.57 21.47
CA ASP A 478 0.97 -52.87 20.89
C ASP A 478 0.85 -53.11 19.39
#